data_AF-A0A8B8S6B0-F1
#
_entry.id   AF-A0A8B8S6B0-F1
#
_cell.length_a   1.000
_cell.length_b   1.000
_cell.length_c   1.000
_cell.angle_alpha   90.00
_cell.angle_beta   90.00
_cell.angle_gamma   90.00
#
_symmetry.space_group_name_H-M   'P 1'
#
loop_
_entity.id
_entity.type
_entity.pdbx_description
1 polymer ?
#
loop_
_entity_poly.entity_id
_entity_poly.type
_entity_poly.pdbx_seq_one_letter_code
_entity_poly.pdbx_strand_id
1 'polypeptide(L)'
;MEDDEEITAATLQGKPRPPPISAQSAFSYVPPRRLDPKEHSYYYRQGRAGIISLYDCVFKRNPGYNQKLHRDDREHAKSLGLHVNEEERERPVGVLTSSDYGKRIHQPVEPLNRDHRRASHVKADFYRKNDIPSIKAPGFGHISPA
;
A
#
# COMPACT_ATOMS: atom_id res chain seq x y z
N MET A 1 -14.68 23.56 -24.84
CA MET A 1 -14.78 23.24 -23.42
C MET A 1 -13.42 23.59 -22.86
N GLU A 2 -13.33 24.73 -22.18
CA GLU A 2 -12.12 25.13 -21.46
C GLU A 2 -12.11 24.33 -20.16
N ASP A 3 -11.02 23.60 -19.93
CA ASP A 3 -10.80 22.87 -18.70
C ASP A 3 -10.50 23.88 -17.59
N ASP A 4 -11.52 24.18 -16.77
CA ASP A 4 -11.37 24.94 -15.54
C ASP A 4 -10.53 24.12 -14.55
N GLU A 5 -9.20 24.19 -14.68
CA GLU A 5 -8.27 23.69 -13.68
C GLU A 5 -8.50 24.46 -12.37
N GLU A 6 -9.16 23.80 -11.41
CA GLU A 6 -9.49 24.36 -10.11
C GLU A 6 -8.20 24.74 -9.36
N ILE A 7 -7.87 26.04 -9.38
CA ILE A 7 -6.66 26.60 -8.76
C ILE A 7 -6.81 26.55 -7.24
N THR A 8 -6.52 25.39 -6.65
CA THR A 8 -6.49 25.26 -5.19
C THR A 8 -5.31 26.04 -4.60
N ALA A 9 -5.45 26.58 -3.40
CA ALA A 9 -4.39 27.36 -2.71
C ALA A 9 -3.07 26.60 -2.55
N ALA A 10 -3.11 25.26 -2.60
CA ALA A 10 -1.92 24.40 -2.60
C ALA A 10 -1.09 24.52 -3.90
N THR A 11 -1.73 24.77 -5.04
CA THR A 11 -1.09 24.91 -6.36
C THR A 11 -0.30 26.22 -6.49
N LEU A 12 -0.70 27.25 -5.72
CA LEU A 12 -0.05 28.58 -5.72
C LEU A 12 1.15 28.67 -4.76
N GLN A 13 1.31 27.71 -3.85
CA GLN A 13 2.46 27.67 -2.95
C GLN A 13 3.68 27.16 -3.72
N GLY A 14 4.48 28.09 -4.24
CA GLY A 14 5.77 27.79 -4.83
C GLY A 14 6.63 26.98 -3.85
N LYS A 15 7.35 25.97 -4.36
CA LYS A 15 8.26 25.15 -3.53
C LYS A 15 9.23 26.09 -2.80
N PRO A 16 9.40 25.96 -1.47
CA PRO A 16 10.34 26.78 -0.73
C PRO A 16 11.73 26.62 -1.35
N ARG A 17 12.29 27.73 -1.86
CA ARG A 17 13.61 27.72 -2.48
C ARG A 17 14.65 27.59 -1.36
N PRO A 18 15.55 26.60 -1.43
CA PRO A 18 16.60 26.50 -0.44
C PRO A 18 17.47 27.77 -0.47
N PRO A 19 18.04 28.20 0.67
CA PRO A 19 18.98 29.30 0.69
C PRO A 19 20.17 28.98 -0.23
N PRO A 20 20.78 30.00 -0.87
CA PRO A 20 21.91 29.80 -1.76
C PRO A 20 23.06 29.09 -1.04
N ILE A 21 23.88 28.34 -1.79
CA ILE A 21 24.98 27.54 -1.24
C ILE A 21 25.93 28.40 -0.37
N SER A 22 26.12 29.68 -0.73
CA SER A 22 26.94 30.63 0.04
C SER A 22 26.40 30.95 1.43
N ALA A 23 25.09 30.80 1.66
CA ALA A 23 24.44 30.99 2.95
C ALA A 23 24.37 29.69 3.78
N GLN A 24 24.76 28.56 3.20
CA GLN A 24 24.83 27.29 3.89
C GLN A 24 26.23 27.14 4.49
N SER A 25 26.28 26.95 5.81
CA SER A 25 27.54 26.65 6.48
C SER A 25 28.11 25.34 5.95
N ALA A 26 29.33 25.39 5.41
CA ALA A 26 30.02 24.21 4.87
C ALA A 26 30.24 23.11 5.93
N PHE A 27 30.24 23.46 7.22
CA PHE A 27 30.53 22.55 8.33
C PHE A 27 29.33 22.19 9.20
N SER A 28 28.22 22.92 9.10
CA SER A 28 27.07 22.74 9.99
C SER A 28 25.71 22.72 9.28
N TYR A 29 25.70 22.66 7.95
CA TYR A 29 24.45 22.48 7.22
C TYR A 29 23.89 21.08 7.43
N VAL A 30 22.69 21.02 8.03
CA VAL A 30 21.91 19.79 8.16
C VAL A 30 20.80 19.83 7.11
N PRO A 31 20.83 18.95 6.09
CA PRO A 31 19.80 18.91 5.08
C PRO A 31 18.43 18.64 5.71
N PRO A 32 17.36 19.34 5.27
CA PRO A 32 16.01 19.11 5.78
C PRO A 32 15.45 17.74 5.37
N ARG A 33 16.06 17.10 4.36
CA ARG A 33 15.74 15.75 3.91
C ARG A 33 17.03 15.00 3.60
N ARG A 34 17.10 13.73 4.02
CA ARG A 34 18.15 12.81 3.58
C ARG A 34 17.88 12.38 2.15
N LEU A 35 18.81 12.68 1.24
CA LEU A 35 18.79 12.28 -0.17
C LEU A 35 19.72 11.10 -0.44
N ASP A 36 20.13 10.42 0.63
CA ASP A 36 21.07 9.31 0.55
C ASP A 36 20.47 8.15 -0.26
N PRO A 37 21.32 7.38 -0.97
CA PRO A 37 20.92 6.14 -1.61
C PRO A 37 20.11 5.21 -0.68
N LYS A 38 19.28 4.38 -1.32
CA LYS A 38 18.46 3.33 -0.67
C LYS A 38 19.29 2.45 0.29
N GLU A 39 20.56 2.24 -0.04
CA GLU A 39 21.50 1.39 0.68
C GLU A 39 21.79 1.88 2.11
N HIS A 40 21.71 3.19 2.37
CA HIS A 40 21.94 3.76 3.70
C HIS A 40 20.70 3.67 4.60
N SER A 41 19.55 3.32 4.04
CA SER A 41 18.33 3.11 4.80
C SER A 41 18.36 1.74 5.47
N TYR A 42 17.93 1.67 6.73
CA TYR A 42 17.91 0.42 7.51
C TYR A 42 17.14 -0.71 6.81
N TYR A 43 16.03 -0.38 6.15
CA TYR A 43 15.18 -1.33 5.41
C TYR A 43 15.59 -1.49 3.95
N TYR A 44 16.73 -0.92 3.54
CA TYR A 44 17.11 -0.81 2.14
C TYR A 44 15.96 -0.20 1.34
N ARG A 45 15.36 0.92 1.79
CA ARG A 45 14.22 1.60 1.14
C ARG A 45 14.50 3.07 0.87
N GLN A 46 14.08 3.57 -0.30
CA GLN A 46 14.18 5.00 -0.60
C GLN A 46 13.25 5.77 0.34
N GLY A 47 13.79 6.76 1.04
CA GLY A 47 13.00 7.61 1.92
C GLY A 47 11.95 8.37 1.12
N ARG A 48 10.66 8.06 1.33
CA ARG A 48 9.53 8.74 0.68
C ARG A 48 9.05 9.98 1.43
N ALA A 49 9.44 10.13 2.69
CA ALA A 49 9.01 11.23 3.55
C ALA A 49 9.35 12.58 2.93
N GLY A 50 8.40 13.52 2.97
CA GLY A 50 8.60 14.91 2.55
C GLY A 50 9.59 15.65 3.47
N ILE A 51 9.79 16.94 3.19
CA ILE A 51 10.47 17.82 4.14
C ILE A 51 9.49 18.05 5.30
N ILE A 52 9.81 17.53 6.48
CA ILE A 52 9.00 17.74 7.68
C ILE A 52 9.77 18.70 8.58
N SER A 53 9.18 19.85 8.87
CA SER A 53 9.78 20.80 9.82
C SER A 53 9.51 20.34 11.26
N LEU A 54 10.42 20.67 12.19
CA LEU A 54 10.20 20.43 13.62
C LEU A 54 8.94 21.15 14.10
N TYR A 55 8.69 22.34 13.55
CA TYR A 55 7.49 23.12 13.85
C TYR A 55 6.23 22.34 13.49
N ASP A 56 6.13 21.81 12.27
CA ASP A 56 4.96 21.02 11.85
C ASP A 56 4.80 19.76 12.71
N CYS A 57 5.91 19.09 13.05
CA CYS A 57 5.89 17.93 13.93
C CYS A 57 5.30 18.24 15.32
N VAL A 58 5.41 19.47 15.81
CA VAL A 58 4.95 19.86 17.15
C VAL A 58 3.56 20.49 17.09
N PHE A 59 3.34 21.39 16.13
CA PHE A 59 2.17 22.27 16.08
C PHE A 59 1.11 21.89 15.04
N LYS A 60 1.44 21.03 14.07
CA LYS A 60 0.50 20.58 13.02
C LYS A 60 0.00 19.14 13.21
N ARG A 61 0.18 18.58 14.41
CA ARG A 61 -0.38 17.26 14.76
C ARG A 61 -1.90 17.29 14.76
N ASN A 62 -2.52 16.18 14.40
CA ASN A 62 -3.97 16.05 14.47
C ASN A 62 -4.42 16.04 15.95
N PRO A 63 -5.28 16.98 16.39
CA PRO A 63 -5.77 17.02 17.78
C PRO A 63 -6.86 15.97 18.07
N GLY A 64 -7.24 15.15 17.08
CA GLY A 64 -8.33 14.18 17.19
C GLY A 64 -8.06 13.08 18.22
N TYR A 65 -8.97 12.94 19.18
CA TYR A 65 -8.97 11.86 20.18
C TYR A 65 -9.66 10.60 19.65
N ASN A 66 -9.03 9.43 19.80
CA ASN A 66 -9.63 8.15 19.44
C ASN A 66 -10.10 7.39 20.70
N GLN A 67 -11.38 7.51 21.03
CA GLN A 67 -11.99 6.87 22.21
C GLN A 67 -11.91 5.32 22.20
N LYS A 68 -11.69 4.68 21.04
CA LYS A 68 -11.51 3.22 20.97
C LYS A 68 -10.14 2.77 21.50
N LEU A 69 -9.18 3.68 21.60
CA LEU A 69 -7.86 3.40 22.15
C LEU A 69 -7.86 3.65 23.65
N HIS A 70 -7.48 2.63 24.42
CA HIS A 70 -7.53 2.67 25.88
C HIS A 70 -6.41 3.52 26.53
N ARG A 71 -5.30 3.79 25.82
CA ARG A 71 -4.06 4.33 26.43
C ARG A 71 -3.35 5.40 25.61
N ASP A 72 -3.12 5.14 24.33
CA ASP A 72 -2.26 5.97 23.50
C ASP A 72 -2.94 6.17 22.15
N ASP A 73 -3.31 7.41 21.88
CA ASP A 73 -3.90 7.90 20.63
C ASP A 73 -2.86 8.60 19.74
N ARG A 74 -1.57 8.60 20.15
CA ARG A 74 -0.49 9.19 19.36
C ARG A 74 -0.45 8.56 17.97
N GLU A 75 -0.11 9.40 16.98
CA GLU A 75 0.11 8.98 15.61
C GLU A 75 1.05 7.75 15.58
N HIS A 76 0.59 6.69 14.92
CA HIS A 76 1.27 5.40 14.80
C HIS A 76 1.44 4.56 16.09
N ALA A 77 0.66 4.81 17.14
CA ALA A 77 0.61 3.93 18.30
C ALA A 77 0.40 2.46 17.87
N LYS A 78 1.18 1.54 18.46
CA LYS A 78 1.19 0.10 18.09
C LYS A 78 1.50 -0.17 16.60
N SER A 79 2.32 0.69 15.98
CA SER A 79 2.70 0.59 14.56
C SER A 79 1.53 0.72 13.59
N LEU A 80 0.40 1.32 14.02
CA LEU A 80 -0.75 1.53 13.16
C LEU A 80 -0.42 2.49 12.01
N GLY A 81 -0.73 2.08 10.79
CA GLY A 81 -0.40 2.84 9.57
C GLY A 81 1.09 2.77 9.17
N LEU A 82 1.93 2.03 9.90
CA LEU A 82 3.28 1.73 9.47
C LEU A 82 3.29 0.40 8.71
N HIS A 83 3.90 0.39 7.53
CA HIS A 83 4.00 -0.78 6.67
C HIS A 83 5.31 -1.55 6.89
N VAL A 84 5.69 -1.77 8.15
CA VAL A 84 7.00 -2.35 8.52
C VAL A 84 7.25 -3.69 7.83
N ASN A 85 6.22 -4.52 7.69
CA ASN A 85 6.34 -5.81 6.99
C ASN A 85 6.72 -5.65 5.51
N GLU A 86 6.16 -4.65 4.82
CA GLU A 86 6.51 -4.37 3.42
C GLU A 86 7.96 -3.85 3.32
N GLU A 87 8.39 -3.06 4.30
CA GLU A 87 9.75 -2.51 4.34
C GLU A 87 10.79 -3.60 4.62
N GLU A 88 10.53 -4.51 5.56
CA GLU A 88 11.41 -5.66 5.85
C GLU A 88 11.58 -6.58 4.62
N ARG A 89 10.58 -6.70 3.74
CA ARG A 89 10.68 -7.49 2.49
C ARG A 89 11.62 -6.92 1.45
N GLU A 90 11.81 -5.60 1.45
CA GLU A 90 12.72 -4.94 0.52
C GLU A 90 14.19 -5.10 0.93
N ARG A 91 14.45 -5.59 2.15
CA ARG A 91 15.81 -5.81 2.64
C ARG A 91 16.48 -6.94 1.84
N PRO A 92 17.70 -6.72 1.32
CA PRO A 92 18.42 -7.75 0.59
C PRO A 92 18.87 -8.89 1.52
N VAL A 93 19.22 -8.55 2.76
CA VAL A 93 19.63 -9.50 3.80
C VAL A 93 18.61 -9.42 4.93
N GLY A 94 17.88 -10.52 5.14
CA GLY A 94 16.88 -10.61 6.21
C GLY A 94 17.53 -10.74 7.59
N VAL A 95 16.88 -10.15 8.60
CA VAL A 95 17.29 -10.25 10.01
C VAL A 95 16.51 -11.37 10.70
N LEU A 96 17.14 -12.08 11.63
CA LEU A 96 16.53 -13.18 12.39
C LEU A 96 15.23 -12.80 13.13
N THR A 97 15.12 -11.53 13.54
CA THR A 97 13.94 -10.99 14.21
C THR A 97 12.81 -10.64 13.24
N SER A 98 13.06 -10.70 11.92
CA SER A 98 12.03 -10.35 10.96
C SER A 98 11.02 -11.49 10.85
N SER A 99 9.74 -11.11 10.77
CA SER A 99 8.64 -12.05 10.64
C SER A 99 8.69 -12.85 9.34
N ASP A 100 9.42 -12.36 8.33
CA ASP A 100 9.53 -12.96 7.01
C ASP A 100 10.81 -13.80 6.86
N TYR A 101 11.85 -13.57 7.67
CA TYR A 101 13.07 -14.36 7.62
C TYR A 101 12.78 -15.84 7.90
N GLY A 102 13.33 -16.71 7.04
CA GLY A 102 13.09 -18.15 7.08
C GLY A 102 11.74 -18.60 6.49
N LYS A 103 10.79 -17.69 6.23
CA LYS A 103 9.50 -18.04 5.62
C LYS A 103 9.60 -18.02 4.09
N ARG A 104 9.67 -19.21 3.50
CA ARG A 104 9.68 -19.42 2.04
C ARG A 104 8.27 -19.42 1.43
N ILE A 105 7.43 -18.43 1.77
CA ILE A 105 6.03 -18.38 1.31
C ILE A 105 5.95 -18.12 -0.20
N HIS A 106 6.76 -17.17 -0.70
CA HIS A 106 6.73 -16.76 -2.12
C HIS A 106 7.71 -17.52 -3.00
N GLN A 107 8.64 -18.26 -2.38
CA GLN A 107 9.66 -19.05 -3.09
C GLN A 107 9.85 -20.40 -2.40
N PRO A 108 8.82 -21.29 -2.47
CA PRO A 108 8.94 -22.62 -1.92
C PRO A 108 10.01 -23.41 -2.69
N VAL A 109 10.80 -24.22 -1.97
CA VAL A 109 11.85 -25.07 -2.58
C VAL A 109 11.22 -26.17 -3.41
N GLU A 110 10.14 -26.74 -2.88
CA GLU A 110 9.43 -27.85 -3.47
C GLU A 110 8.05 -27.37 -3.94
N PRO A 111 7.55 -27.90 -5.07
CA PRO A 111 6.19 -27.63 -5.48
C PRO A 111 5.21 -28.12 -4.42
N LEU A 112 4.15 -27.35 -4.18
CA LEU A 112 3.11 -27.75 -3.23
C LEU A 112 2.41 -29.02 -3.76
N ASN A 113 2.61 -30.16 -3.10
CA ASN A 113 1.90 -31.39 -3.42
C ASN A 113 0.39 -31.18 -3.20
N ARG A 114 -0.40 -31.43 -4.25
CA ARG A 114 -1.87 -31.30 -4.25
C ARG A 114 -2.57 -32.58 -4.69
N ASP A 115 -1.91 -33.73 -4.55
CA ASP A 115 -2.38 -35.03 -5.04
C ASP A 115 -3.72 -35.44 -4.40
N HIS A 116 -3.96 -35.00 -3.17
CA HIS A 116 -5.16 -35.33 -2.39
C HIS A 116 -6.01 -34.10 -2.05
N ARG A 117 -6.39 -33.32 -3.06
CA ARG A 117 -7.26 -32.14 -2.87
C ARG A 117 -8.74 -32.54 -2.88
N ARG A 118 -9.54 -31.91 -2.01
CA ARG A 118 -11.00 -32.00 -2.08
C ARG A 118 -11.50 -31.40 -3.40
N ALA A 119 -12.12 -32.22 -4.24
CA ALA A 119 -12.83 -31.77 -5.43
C ALA A 119 -14.31 -31.50 -5.09
N SER A 120 -14.84 -30.38 -5.57
CA SER A 120 -16.23 -29.99 -5.33
C SER A 120 -17.18 -30.66 -6.33
N HIS A 121 -17.29 -32.00 -6.25
CA HIS A 121 -18.10 -32.81 -7.17
C HIS A 121 -19.55 -32.33 -7.24
N VAL A 122 -20.21 -32.11 -6.10
CA VAL A 122 -21.61 -31.65 -6.07
C VAL A 122 -21.80 -30.34 -6.84
N LYS A 123 -20.88 -29.39 -6.68
CA LYS A 123 -20.97 -28.10 -7.38
C LYS A 123 -20.73 -28.24 -8.89
N ALA A 124 -19.83 -29.13 -9.28
CA ALA A 124 -19.48 -29.37 -10.68
C ALA A 124 -20.58 -30.15 -11.43
N ASP A 125 -21.16 -31.15 -10.78
CA ASP A 125 -22.07 -32.10 -11.41
C ASP A 125 -23.53 -31.64 -11.37
N PHE A 126 -23.98 -31.03 -10.25
CA PHE A 126 -25.38 -30.67 -10.07
C PHE A 126 -25.73 -29.28 -10.60
N TYR A 127 -24.78 -28.34 -10.61
CA TYR A 127 -25.06 -26.95 -10.98
C TYR A 127 -24.39 -26.59 -12.31
N ARG A 128 -25.21 -26.30 -13.33
CA ARG A 128 -24.73 -25.77 -14.62
C ARG A 128 -24.67 -24.25 -14.59
N LYS A 129 -23.66 -23.68 -15.25
CA LYS A 129 -23.47 -22.21 -15.36
C LYS A 129 -24.45 -21.55 -16.33
N ASN A 130 -25.00 -22.32 -17.27
CA ASN A 130 -25.97 -21.84 -18.25
C ASN A 130 -27.38 -22.30 -17.84
N ASP A 131 -28.39 -21.48 -18.15
CA ASP A 131 -29.79 -21.87 -18.04
C ASP A 131 -30.10 -23.09 -18.91
N ILE A 132 -31.14 -23.83 -18.52
CA ILE A 132 -31.64 -24.99 -19.27
C ILE A 132 -32.11 -24.51 -20.66
N PRO A 133 -31.49 -24.98 -21.77
CA PRO A 133 -31.88 -24.54 -23.12
C PRO A 133 -33.35 -24.84 -23.45
N SER A 134 -33.92 -25.86 -22.81
CA SER A 134 -35.24 -26.41 -23.12
C SER A 134 -36.40 -25.85 -22.29
N ILE A 135 -36.17 -24.89 -21.36
CA ILE A 135 -37.24 -24.30 -20.52
C ILE A 135 -37.59 -22.85 -20.91
N LYS A 136 -36.91 -22.27 -21.90
CA LYS A 136 -37.37 -20.99 -22.44
C LYS A 136 -38.70 -21.24 -23.14
N ALA A 137 -39.78 -20.72 -22.56
CA ALA A 137 -41.06 -20.65 -23.23
C ALA A 137 -40.84 -20.02 -24.61
N PRO A 138 -41.51 -20.51 -25.67
CA PRO A 138 -41.40 -19.90 -26.98
C PRO A 138 -41.71 -18.40 -26.86
N GLY A 139 -40.72 -17.57 -27.16
CA GLY A 139 -40.94 -16.13 -27.26
C GLY A 139 -41.94 -15.84 -28.37
N PHE A 140 -42.52 -14.64 -28.33
CA PHE A 140 -43.44 -14.16 -29.37
C PHE A 140 -42.82 -14.36 -30.77
N GLY A 141 -43.44 -15.22 -31.59
CA GLY A 141 -42.96 -15.57 -32.94
C GLY A 141 -42.51 -17.03 -33.15
N HIS A 142 -42.63 -17.93 -32.17
CA HIS A 142 -42.32 -19.35 -32.38
C HIS A 142 -43.36 -20.06 -33.25
N ILE A 143 -42.92 -20.69 -34.35
CA ILE A 143 -43.75 -21.50 -35.24
C ILE A 143 -43.16 -22.92 -35.24
N SER A 144 -43.92 -23.89 -34.76
CA SER A 144 -43.56 -25.31 -34.82
C SER A 144 -43.85 -25.86 -36.23
N PRO A 145 -42.97 -26.72 -36.79
CA PRO A 145 -43.21 -27.32 -38.10
C PRO A 145 -44.44 -28.25 -38.08
N ALA A 146 -45.12 -28.33 -39.24
CA ALA A 146 -46.37 -29.06 -39.45
C ALA A 146 -46.22 -30.58 -39.35
#